data_AF-A0A2T7PDZ2-F1
#
_entry.id   AF-A0A2T7PDZ2-F1
#
_cell.length_a   1.000
_cell.length_b   1.000
_cell.length_c   1.000
_cell.angle_alpha   90.00
_cell.angle_beta   90.00
_cell.angle_gamma   90.00
#
_symmetry.space_group_name_H-M   'P 1'
#
loop_
_entity.id
_entity.type
_entity.pdbx_description
1 polymer ?
#
loop_
_entity_poly.entity_id
_entity_poly.type
_entity_poly.pdbx_seq_one_letter_code
_entity_poly.pdbx_strand_id
1 'polypeptide(L)' 'MRELRAVCGDGDIAEDEKDLGYDEALDSCCREHDHCPHVIPRLTWHYKLFNYYLHTLLHCRCDRR' A
#
# COMPACT_ATOMS: atom_id res chain seq x y z
N MET A 1 -0.62 -16.96 16.24
CA MET A 1 -1.55 -16.92 15.10
C MET A 1 -1.13 -15.74 14.24
N ARG A 2 -0.38 -15.99 13.16
CA ARG A 2 0.17 -14.97 12.23
C ARG A 2 -0.82 -14.59 11.12
N GLU A 3 -2.10 -14.94 11.27
CA GLU A 3 -3.08 -14.95 10.17
C GLU A 3 -3.83 -13.62 9.97
N LEU A 4 -3.59 -12.59 10.79
CA LEU A 4 -4.37 -11.34 10.75
C LEU A 4 -3.57 -10.06 10.50
N ARG A 5 -2.24 -10.09 10.55
CA ARG A 5 -1.40 -8.93 10.21
C ARG A 5 -1.02 -9.01 8.73
N ALA A 6 -1.94 -8.60 7.86
CA ALA A 6 -1.68 -8.48 6.44
C ALA A 6 -1.28 -7.03 6.13
N VAL A 7 -0.20 -6.85 5.37
CA VAL A 7 0.21 -5.54 4.85
C VAL A 7 -0.49 -5.23 3.53
N CYS A 8 -0.95 -6.27 2.82
CA CYS A 8 -1.71 -6.11 1.58
C CYS A 8 -3.18 -5.77 1.84
N GLY A 9 -3.63 -4.58 1.44
CA GLY A 9 -5.04 -4.19 1.52
C GLY A 9 -5.28 -2.68 1.50
N ASP A 10 -6.40 -2.24 2.09
CA ASP A 10 -6.63 -0.81 2.37
C ASP A 10 -5.93 -0.46 3.69
N GLY A 11 -4.65 -0.06 3.56
CA GLY A 11 -3.74 0.18 4.67
C GLY A 11 -3.18 -1.11 5.28
N ASP A 12 -2.41 -0.95 6.35
CA ASP A 12 -1.80 -2.04 7.09
C ASP A 12 -2.03 -1.88 8.61
N ILE A 13 -1.92 -2.99 9.35
CA ILE A 13 -1.98 -3.00 10.82
C ILE A 13 -0.63 -3.35 11.46
N ALA A 14 0.46 -3.19 10.70
CA ALA A 14 1.79 -3.56 11.14
C ALA A 14 2.38 -2.49 12.07
N GLU A 15 2.98 -2.91 13.17
CA GLU A 15 3.55 -1.99 14.17
C GLU A 15 4.89 -1.40 13.72
N ASP A 16 5.64 -2.13 12.90
CA ASP A 16 6.94 -1.73 12.40
C ASP A 16 7.28 -2.36 11.03
N GLU A 17 8.40 -1.96 10.44
CA GLU A 17 8.85 -2.43 9.11
C GLU A 17 9.04 -3.94 8.96
N LYS A 18 9.26 -4.65 10.07
CA LYS A 18 9.51 -6.08 10.09
C LYS A 18 8.29 -6.88 10.54
N ASP A 19 7.21 -6.21 10.90
CA ASP A 19 5.94 -6.82 11.28
C ASP A 19 5.18 -7.25 10.02
N LEU A 20 5.65 -8.36 9.45
CA LEU A 20 5.07 -9.04 8.30
C LEU A 20 4.20 -10.21 8.77
N GLY A 21 3.18 -10.55 7.98
CA GLY A 21 2.21 -11.57 8.26
C GLY A 21 2.68 -13.01 8.01
N TYR A 22 1.73 -13.86 7.65
CA TYR A 22 2.00 -15.27 7.35
C TYR A 22 2.84 -15.44 6.07
N ASP A 23 2.55 -14.64 5.04
CA ASP A 23 3.29 -14.63 3.78
C ASP A 23 4.22 -13.42 3.73
N GLU A 24 5.40 -13.56 4.33
CA GLU A 24 6.39 -12.48 4.45
C GLU A 24 6.86 -11.96 3.08
N ALA A 25 6.90 -12.82 2.06
CA ALA A 25 7.31 -12.41 0.71
C ALA A 25 6.23 -11.53 0.06
N LEU A 26 4.97 -11.93 0.17
CA LEU A 26 3.83 -11.15 -0.32
C LEU A 26 3.73 -9.81 0.41
N ASP A 27 3.79 -9.82 1.75
CA ASP A 27 3.69 -8.60 2.55
C ASP A 27 4.88 -7.67 2.33
N SER A 28 6.08 -8.20 2.04
CA SER A 28 7.23 -7.38 1.63
C SER A 28 6.94 -6.60 0.34
N CYS A 29 6.31 -7.23 -0.66
CA CYS A 29 5.93 -6.55 -1.90
C CYS A 29 4.87 -5.47 -1.65
N CYS A 30 3.84 -5.77 -0.85
CA CYS A 30 2.80 -4.79 -0.51
C CYS A 30 3.34 -3.63 0.33
N ARG A 31 4.30 -3.90 1.22
CA ARG A 31 4.98 -2.86 2.00
C ARG A 31 5.75 -1.90 1.10
N GLU A 32 6.48 -2.41 0.11
CA GLU A 32 7.18 -1.56 -0.86
C GLU A 32 6.20 -0.75 -1.73
N HIS A 33 5.10 -1.39 -2.14
CA HIS A 33 4.01 -0.76 -2.90
C HIS A 33 3.40 0.42 -2.14
N ASP A 34 3.06 0.25 -0.87
CA ASP A 34 2.41 1.27 -0.06
C ASP A 34 3.34 2.44 0.31
N HIS A 35 4.66 2.20 0.33
CA HIS A 35 5.69 3.25 0.51
C HIS A 35 6.07 3.98 -0.79
N CYS A 36 5.24 3.89 -1.84
CA CYS A 36 5.47 4.64 -3.07
C CYS A 36 5.56 6.15 -2.78
N PRO A 37 6.57 6.88 -3.30
CA PRO A 37 6.74 8.31 -3.01
C PRO A 37 5.72 9.21 -3.72
N HIS A 38 4.95 8.66 -4.65
CA HIS A 38 4.04 9.40 -5.53
C HIS A 38 2.68 8.72 -5.53
N VAL A 39 1.76 9.26 -4.73
CA VAL A 39 0.44 8.70 -4.51
C VAL A 39 -0.63 9.78 -4.61
N ILE A 40 -1.85 9.36 -4.94
CA ILE A 40 -3.07 10.19 -4.85
C ILE A 40 -4.07 9.43 -3.98
N PRO A 41 -4.22 9.79 -2.69
CA PRO A 41 -5.18 9.14 -1.79
C PRO A 41 -6.61 9.18 -2.34
N ARG A 42 -7.44 8.22 -1.94
CA ARG A 42 -8.85 8.15 -2.34
C ARG A 42 -9.58 9.47 -2.12
N LEU A 43 -10.36 9.92 -3.10
CA LEU A 43 -11.18 11.13 -3.02
C LEU A 43 -10.40 12.42 -2.68
N THR A 44 -9.12 12.50 -3.05
CA THR A 44 -8.28 13.69 -2.83
C THR A 44 -7.71 14.26 -4.13
N TRP A 45 -7.23 15.51 -4.04
CA TRP A 45 -6.47 16.18 -5.09
C TRP A 45 -4.97 16.06 -4.83
N HIS A 46 -4.21 15.61 -5.83
CA HIS A 46 -2.76 15.71 -5.85
C HIS A 46 -2.27 15.85 -7.29
N TYR A 47 -1.12 16.49 -7.52
CA TYR A 47 -0.58 16.71 -8.89
C TYR A 47 -1.59 17.33 -9.88
N LYS A 48 -2.54 18.14 -9.41
CA LYS A 48 -3.66 18.70 -10.21
C LYS A 48 -4.60 17.64 -10.81
N LEU A 49 -4.61 16.44 -10.25
CA LEU A 49 -5.52 15.33 -10.59
C LEU A 49 -6.38 15.00 -9.38
N PHE A 50 -7.64 14.65 -9.61
CA PHE A 50 -8.54 14.15 -8.57
C PHE A 50 -8.71 12.65 -8.71
N ASN A 51 -8.49 11.93 -7.61
CA ASN A 51 -8.75 10.50 -7.55
C ASN A 51 -10.23 10.25 -7.22
N TYR A 52 -11.02 9.87 -8.22
CA TYR A 52 -12.44 9.55 -8.05
C TYR A 52 -12.69 8.15 -7.45
N TYR A 53 -11.65 7.33 -7.29
CA TYR A 53 -11.76 5.97 -6.78
C TYR A 53 -11.68 5.91 -5.26
N LEU A 54 -12.21 4.83 -4.68
CA LEU A 54 -12.20 4.55 -3.24
C LEU A 54 -10.92 3.83 -2.77
N HIS A 55 -9.89 3.79 -3.61
CA HIS A 55 -8.56 3.26 -3.30
C HIS A 55 -7.49 4.30 -3.67
N THR A 56 -6.31 4.18 -3.08
CA THR A 56 -5.15 5.03 -3.40
C THR A 56 -4.62 4.68 -4.79
N LEU A 57 -4.34 5.71 -5.61
CA LEU A 57 -3.62 5.54 -6.86
C LEU A 57 -2.13 5.77 -6.63
N LEU A 58 -1.28 4.89 -7.15
CA LEU A 58 0.17 5.06 -7.11
C LEU A 58 0.73 5.41 -8.49
N HIS A 59 2.00 5.76 -8.53
CA HIS A 59 2.73 5.89 -9.79
C HIS A 59 2.91 4.51 -10.43
N CYS A 60 2.68 4.37 -11.75
CA CYS A 60 2.77 3.09 -12.49
C CYS A 60 4.11 2.33 -12.37
N ARG A 61 5.15 2.94 -11.79
CA ARG A 61 6.43 2.29 -11.52
C ARG A 61 6.36 1.45 -10.23
N CYS A 62 5.57 1.89 -9.25
CA CYS A 62 5.31 1.17 -8.01
C CYS A 62 4.40 -0.03 -8.28
N ASP A 63 3.35 0.13 -9.09
CA ASP A 63 2.41 -0.96 -9.42
C ASP A 63 2.99 -2.10 -10.27
N ARG A 64 4.10 -1.85 -10.97
CA ARG A 64 4.71 -2.81 -11.92
C ARG A 64 5.96 -3.50 -11.37
N ARG A 65 6.23 -3.36 -10.07
CA ARG A 65 7.37 -4.00 -9.40
C ARG A 65 7.05 -5.41 -8.96
#